data_AF-A0A673CSB5-F1
#
_entry.id   AF-A0A673CSB5-F1
#
_cell.length_a   1.000
_cell.length_b   1.000
_cell.length_c   1.000
_cell.angle_alpha   90.00
_cell.angle_beta   90.00
_cell.angle_gamma   90.00
#
_symmetry.space_group_name_H-M   'P 1'
#
loop_
_entity.id
_entity.type
_entity.pdbx_description
1 polymer ?
#
loop_
_entity_poly.entity_id
_entity_poly.type
_entity_poly.pdbx_seq_one_letter_code
_entity_poly.pdbx_strand_id
1 'polypeptide(L)'
;MDRDLLRQCVTYHGESLFNKLKCEQTENPDFQALVSDLCKASYESRGDNKDSTLVEQFIARKADILFCPSWKTTAVKEEEHDEEEAAEPYAVMPPLELFMEVSYDERRAMLYRDLERGDIVVGRINNIREYGFFLTLLSTAGGLKRDIEDLDLSALCHIREIPSTGSHDDPLSYYQIGDFIRAGVKDIDRYQEKITVSLHQASVSRSLEHIKLGVIAREELPVHYSKLFQEDDFASAIRKKQSTSWALKCVRAGVDHFKHGRHVEAMNEYNKALEIDTNNVEALVARGALYANKGSIMKAISDFELALESSPDHRNAKKYLCQTLVERGKQLEEQEKLVTAEGLYRRALSLDDTNPEAQDALHKITDTIQVS
;
A
#
# COMPACT_ATOMS: atom_id res chain seq x y z
N MET A 1 29.89 28.75 2.11
CA MET A 1 28.54 28.99 1.52
C MET A 1 28.70 29.65 0.14
N ASP A 2 27.81 29.37 -0.82
CA ASP A 2 27.73 30.02 -2.12
C ASP A 2 27.28 31.47 -1.94
N ARG A 3 28.18 32.38 -2.32
CA ARG A 3 28.03 33.82 -2.11
C ARG A 3 26.91 34.41 -2.96
N ASP A 4 26.74 33.96 -4.19
CA ASP A 4 25.88 34.63 -5.17
C ASP A 4 24.41 34.26 -4.94
N LEU A 5 24.14 32.99 -4.65
CA LEU A 5 22.80 32.50 -4.29
C LEU A 5 22.29 33.12 -2.99
N LEU A 6 23.15 33.20 -1.99
CA LEU A 6 22.79 33.75 -0.69
C LEU A 6 22.55 35.27 -0.80
N ARG A 7 23.32 35.97 -1.64
CA ARG A 7 23.06 37.39 -1.97
C ARG A 7 21.71 37.57 -2.67
N GLN A 8 21.38 36.77 -3.67
CA GLN A 8 20.08 36.85 -4.37
C GLN A 8 18.91 36.62 -3.41
N CYS A 9 19.02 35.63 -2.53
CA CYS A 9 18.00 35.32 -1.53
C CYS A 9 17.79 36.47 -0.53
N VAL A 10 18.88 37.09 -0.05
CA VAL A 10 18.81 38.25 0.85
C VAL A 10 18.30 39.50 0.14
N THR A 11 18.59 39.71 -1.15
CA THR A 11 17.99 40.82 -1.92
C THR A 11 16.48 40.67 -2.09
N TYR A 12 15.98 39.44 -2.17
CA TYR A 12 14.57 39.15 -2.38
C TYR A 12 13.74 39.25 -1.08
N HIS A 13 14.22 38.64 0.03
CA HIS A 13 13.52 38.66 1.32
C HIS A 13 13.91 39.85 2.24
N GLY A 14 14.93 40.61 1.85
CA GLY A 14 15.33 41.84 2.54
C GLY A 14 15.91 41.63 3.95
N GLU A 15 15.74 42.64 4.80
CA GLU A 15 16.36 42.73 6.12
C GLU A 15 15.80 41.71 7.13
N SER A 16 14.55 41.25 6.94
CA SER A 16 13.90 40.25 7.81
C SER A 16 14.66 38.92 7.82
N LEU A 17 14.95 38.39 6.62
CA LEU A 17 15.71 37.14 6.48
C LEU A 17 17.17 37.32 6.90
N PHE A 18 17.79 38.47 6.60
CA PHE A 18 19.17 38.74 6.99
C PHE A 18 19.36 38.69 8.52
N ASN A 19 18.43 39.27 9.29
CA ASN A 19 18.47 39.22 10.75
C ASN A 19 18.29 37.79 11.28
N LYS A 20 17.41 36.99 10.68
CA LYS A 20 17.21 35.57 11.05
C LYS A 20 18.43 34.71 10.73
N LEU A 21 19.02 34.88 9.53
CA LEU A 21 20.27 34.23 9.14
C LEU A 21 21.40 34.57 10.11
N LYS A 22 21.50 35.84 10.50
CA LYS A 22 22.49 36.30 11.46
C LYS A 22 22.31 35.67 12.84
N CYS A 23 21.10 35.36 13.28
CA CYS A 23 20.86 34.68 14.55
C CYS A 23 21.18 33.18 14.51
N GLU A 24 20.78 32.48 13.43
CA GLU A 24 20.88 31.03 13.32
C GLU A 24 22.26 30.54 12.83
N GLN A 25 22.96 31.32 12.00
CA GLN A 25 24.24 30.95 11.40
C GLN A 25 25.43 31.70 12.01
N THR A 26 25.28 32.24 13.22
CA THR A 26 26.36 32.97 13.94
C THR A 26 27.63 32.15 14.08
N GLU A 27 27.51 30.84 14.29
CA GLU A 27 28.64 29.94 14.55
C GLU A 27 29.32 29.44 13.27
N ASN A 28 28.75 29.73 12.09
CA ASN A 28 29.28 29.25 10.82
C ASN A 28 30.37 30.18 10.26
N PRO A 29 31.64 29.73 10.15
CA PRO A 29 32.75 30.58 9.70
C PRO A 29 32.59 31.06 8.25
N ASP A 30 31.95 30.25 7.39
CA ASP A 30 31.68 30.60 6.00
C ASP A 30 30.65 31.73 5.89
N PHE A 31 29.66 31.73 6.78
CA PHE A 31 28.66 32.79 6.82
C PHE A 31 29.28 34.10 7.30
N GLN A 32 30.09 34.05 8.36
CA GLN A 32 30.78 35.24 8.92
C GLN A 32 31.62 35.98 7.86
N ALA A 33 32.27 35.25 6.95
CA ALA A 33 33.03 35.84 5.85
C ALA A 33 32.16 36.64 4.85
N LEU A 34 30.87 36.31 4.75
CA LEU A 34 29.92 36.88 3.79
C LEU A 34 29.01 37.97 4.38
N VAL A 35 28.95 38.11 5.70
CA VAL A 35 28.06 39.05 6.41
C VAL A 35 28.19 40.49 5.91
N SER A 36 29.41 40.95 5.62
CA SER A 36 29.69 42.32 5.20
C SER A 36 29.14 42.64 3.80
N ASP A 37 29.09 41.64 2.91
CA ASP A 37 28.57 41.77 1.56
C ASP A 37 27.05 41.63 1.51
N LEU A 38 26.49 40.75 2.36
CA LEU A 38 25.05 40.55 2.50
C LEU A 38 24.35 41.75 3.14
N CYS A 39 25.03 42.42 4.09
CA CYS A 39 24.54 43.65 4.70
C CYS A 39 24.36 44.78 3.66
N LYS A 40 25.19 44.83 2.61
CA LYS A 40 25.01 45.79 1.51
C LYS A 40 23.83 45.41 0.63
N ALA A 41 23.66 44.12 0.38
CA ALA A 41 22.59 43.58 -0.46
C ALA A 41 21.19 43.72 0.18
N SER A 42 21.08 43.69 1.51
CA SER A 42 19.80 43.91 2.22
C SER A 42 19.24 45.32 2.03
N TYR A 43 20.09 46.33 1.80
CA TYR A 43 19.66 47.72 1.54
C TYR A 43 19.28 47.97 0.07
N GLU A 44 19.63 47.07 -0.85
CA GLU A 44 19.28 47.15 -2.28
C GLU A 44 17.85 46.65 -2.56
N SER A 45 17.19 46.05 -1.57
CA SER A 45 15.85 45.46 -1.71
C SER A 45 14.76 46.52 -1.88
N ARG A 46 14.02 46.44 -2.99
CA ARG A 46 12.83 47.25 -3.29
C ARG A 46 11.61 46.33 -3.34
N GLY A 47 10.94 46.13 -2.21
CA GLY A 47 9.64 45.47 -2.19
C GLY A 47 9.28 44.93 -0.82
N ASP A 48 8.23 45.49 -0.22
CA ASP A 48 7.63 45.01 1.03
C ASP A 48 6.77 43.77 0.72
N ASN A 49 7.42 42.65 0.37
CA ASN A 49 6.74 41.37 0.16
C ASN A 49 6.65 40.65 1.50
N LYS A 50 5.44 40.62 2.06
CA LYS A 50 5.07 39.80 3.22
C LYS A 50 5.05 38.32 2.84
N ASP A 51 6.22 37.74 2.65
CA ASP A 51 6.35 36.29 2.58
C ASP A 51 6.15 35.66 3.96
N SER A 52 5.68 34.42 3.95
CA SER A 52 5.41 33.64 5.17
C SER A 52 6.67 33.58 6.04
N THR A 53 6.57 34.08 7.27
CA THR A 53 7.65 34.09 8.26
C THR A 53 8.27 32.71 8.50
N LEU A 54 7.51 31.64 8.22
CA LEU A 54 7.94 30.24 8.27
C LEU A 54 8.96 29.89 7.20
N VAL A 55 8.82 30.43 5.98
CA VAL A 55 9.77 30.19 4.88
C VAL A 55 11.10 30.84 5.20
N GLU A 56 11.08 32.08 5.69
CA GLU A 56 12.29 32.78 6.11
C GLU A 56 13.00 32.07 7.29
N GLN A 57 12.23 31.52 8.24
CA GLN A 57 12.77 30.72 9.34
C GLN A 57 13.40 29.41 8.84
N PHE A 58 12.75 28.74 7.89
CA PHE A 58 13.28 27.52 7.27
C PHE A 58 14.60 27.80 6.54
N ILE A 59 14.63 28.84 5.70
CA ILE A 59 15.82 29.24 4.95
C ILE A 59 16.95 29.58 5.93
N ALA A 60 16.69 30.38 6.96
CA ALA A 60 17.71 30.75 7.94
C ALA A 60 18.32 29.55 8.66
N ARG A 61 17.47 28.60 9.08
CA ARG A 61 17.89 27.40 9.82
C ARG A 61 18.66 26.39 8.97
N LYS A 62 18.38 26.31 7.65
CA LYS A 62 18.98 25.35 6.73
C LYS A 62 19.95 25.98 5.72
N ALA A 63 20.36 27.23 5.94
CA ALA A 63 21.20 28.01 5.02
C ALA A 63 22.56 27.35 4.74
N ASP A 64 23.14 26.69 5.73
CA ASP A 64 24.40 25.95 5.61
C ASP A 64 24.33 24.83 4.56
N ILE A 65 23.15 24.23 4.42
CA ILE A 65 22.87 23.19 3.44
C ILE A 65 22.47 23.85 2.13
N LEU A 66 21.44 24.70 2.14
CA LEU A 66 20.86 25.37 0.96
C LEU A 66 21.90 26.12 0.12
N PHE A 67 22.90 26.70 0.77
CA PHE A 67 23.95 27.46 0.12
C PHE A 67 25.30 26.78 0.28
N CYS A 68 25.39 25.45 0.41
CA CYS A 68 26.68 24.80 0.43
C CYS A 68 27.34 24.91 -0.96
N PRO A 69 28.62 25.36 -1.10
CA PRO A 69 29.29 25.45 -2.40
C PRO A 69 29.53 24.08 -3.05
N SER A 70 29.33 23.00 -2.29
CA SER A 70 29.35 21.62 -2.79
C SER A 70 27.99 21.12 -3.26
N TRP A 71 26.99 22.00 -3.40
CA TRP A 71 25.79 21.72 -4.18
C TRP A 71 26.14 21.67 -5.66
N LYS A 72 26.85 20.60 -6.04
CA LYS A 72 26.80 20.10 -7.41
C LYS A 72 25.38 19.58 -7.59
N THR A 73 24.45 20.46 -7.91
CA THR A 73 23.44 20.11 -8.89
C THR A 73 24.28 19.64 -10.06
N THR A 74 24.25 18.33 -10.28
CA THR A 74 24.52 17.69 -11.56
C THR A 74 24.75 18.72 -12.66
N ALA A 75 26.00 19.12 -12.87
CA ALA A 75 26.46 19.12 -14.24
C ALA A 75 26.15 17.70 -14.68
N VAL A 76 25.18 17.57 -15.58
CA VAL A 76 24.86 16.32 -16.25
C VAL A 76 26.19 15.83 -16.78
N LYS A 77 26.88 15.00 -15.99
CA LYS A 77 27.89 14.12 -16.51
C LYS A 77 27.06 13.10 -17.24
N GLU A 78 27.01 13.28 -18.54
CA GLU A 78 26.72 12.27 -19.53
C GLU A 78 27.62 11.05 -19.27
N GLU A 79 27.35 10.29 -18.21
CA GLU A 79 28.02 9.02 -17.95
C GLU A 79 26.94 8.06 -17.43
N GLU A 80 26.45 7.26 -18.38
CA GLU A 80 25.50 6.13 -18.28
C GLU A 80 23.99 6.45 -18.28
N HIS A 81 23.58 7.49 -19.00
CA HIS A 81 22.25 7.52 -19.64
C HIS A 81 22.21 6.67 -20.95
N ASP A 82 23.36 6.11 -21.36
CA ASP A 82 23.59 5.58 -22.71
C ASP A 82 23.26 4.09 -22.93
N GLU A 83 22.75 3.35 -21.94
CA GLU A 83 22.17 2.01 -22.19
C GLU A 83 20.65 1.93 -22.00
N GLU A 84 20.01 2.92 -21.35
CA GLU A 84 18.55 2.88 -21.08
C GLU A 84 17.70 3.77 -22.02
N GLU A 85 18.30 4.71 -22.78
CA GLU A 85 17.59 5.48 -23.82
C GLU A 85 17.64 4.87 -25.23
N ALA A 86 18.56 3.92 -25.49
CA ALA A 86 18.70 3.27 -26.80
C ALA A 86 18.06 1.87 -26.87
N ALA A 87 17.50 1.36 -25.78
CA ALA A 87 16.78 0.11 -25.81
C ALA A 87 15.30 0.39 -26.11
N GLU A 88 14.82 -0.15 -27.22
CA GLU A 88 13.39 -0.33 -27.51
C GLU A 88 12.62 -0.65 -26.22
N PRO A 89 11.37 -0.18 -26.04
CA PRO A 89 10.58 -0.48 -24.85
C PRO A 89 10.33 -2.00 -24.78
N TYR A 90 11.27 -2.74 -24.21
CA TYR A 90 11.10 -4.13 -23.87
C TYR A 90 10.43 -4.17 -22.50
N ALA A 91 9.41 -5.00 -22.38
CA ALA A 91 8.87 -5.32 -21.06
C ALA A 91 10.01 -5.96 -20.26
N VAL A 92 10.40 -5.33 -19.14
CA VAL A 92 11.26 -5.99 -18.16
C VAL A 92 10.46 -7.21 -17.70
N MET A 93 10.90 -8.40 -18.10
CA MET A 93 10.23 -9.65 -17.75
C MET A 93 10.12 -9.68 -16.21
N PRO A 94 8.91 -9.67 -15.64
CA PRO A 94 8.79 -9.70 -14.20
C PRO A 94 9.35 -11.02 -13.66
N PRO A 95 9.74 -11.07 -12.38
CA PRO A 95 10.29 -12.29 -11.77
C PRO A 95 9.40 -13.50 -12.07
N LEU A 96 10.00 -14.64 -12.41
CA LEU A 96 9.27 -15.84 -12.82
C LEU A 96 8.22 -16.29 -11.80
N GLU A 97 8.48 -16.04 -10.51
CA GLU A 97 7.56 -16.24 -9.39
C GLU A 97 6.19 -15.57 -9.59
N LEU A 98 6.13 -14.45 -10.32
CA LEU A 98 4.90 -13.75 -10.65
C LEU A 98 3.95 -14.59 -11.52
N PHE A 99 4.50 -15.51 -12.32
CA PHE A 99 3.76 -16.38 -13.23
C PHE A 99 3.53 -17.78 -12.66
N MET A 100 4.25 -18.15 -11.59
CA MET A 100 4.28 -19.51 -11.05
C MET A 100 3.29 -19.74 -9.90
N GLU A 101 2.36 -18.81 -9.64
CA GLU A 101 1.38 -18.89 -8.54
C GLU A 101 2.04 -19.14 -7.16
N VAL A 102 3.27 -18.66 -6.97
CA VAL A 102 4.02 -18.87 -5.73
C VAL A 102 3.36 -18.11 -4.59
N SER A 103 3.16 -18.78 -3.45
CA SER A 103 2.50 -18.18 -2.29
C SER A 103 3.26 -16.96 -1.77
N TYR A 104 2.55 -16.04 -1.08
CA TYR A 104 3.16 -14.84 -0.51
C TYR A 104 4.37 -15.17 0.39
N ASP A 105 4.22 -16.16 1.26
CA ASP A 105 5.26 -16.58 2.21
C ASP A 105 6.50 -17.13 1.52
N GLU A 106 6.32 -17.91 0.44
CA GLU A 106 7.43 -18.46 -0.34
C GLU A 106 8.17 -17.36 -1.11
N ARG A 107 7.47 -16.41 -1.75
CA ARG A 107 8.09 -15.29 -2.47
C ARG A 107 8.90 -14.39 -1.52
N ARG A 108 8.35 -14.14 -0.34
CA ARG A 108 9.02 -13.43 0.75
C ARG A 108 10.28 -14.16 1.21
N ALA A 109 10.20 -15.47 1.44
CA ALA A 109 11.35 -16.28 1.84
C ALA A 109 12.45 -16.35 0.75
N MET A 110 12.06 -16.42 -0.52
CA MET A 110 12.99 -16.36 -1.66
C MET A 110 13.72 -15.02 -1.69
N LEU A 111 13.03 -13.90 -1.47
CA LEU A 111 13.68 -12.59 -1.43
C LEU A 111 14.72 -12.47 -0.30
N TYR A 112 14.42 -12.97 0.90
CA TYR A 112 15.41 -13.00 2.01
C TYR A 112 16.61 -13.92 1.74
N ARG A 113 16.42 -14.95 0.92
CA ARG A 113 17.49 -15.86 0.48
C ARG A 113 18.39 -15.18 -0.55
N ASP A 114 17.78 -14.46 -1.49
CA ASP A 114 18.45 -13.90 -2.67
C ASP A 114 19.08 -12.53 -2.40
N LEU A 115 18.58 -11.78 -1.39
CA LEU A 115 19.17 -10.52 -0.96
C LEU A 115 20.53 -10.77 -0.27
N GLU A 116 21.54 -10.01 -0.70
CA GLU A 116 22.90 -10.09 -0.19
C GLU A 116 23.39 -8.74 0.38
N ARG A 117 24.44 -8.80 1.21
CA ARG A 117 25.08 -7.60 1.74
C ARG A 117 25.81 -6.89 0.58
N GLY A 118 25.60 -5.58 0.44
CA GLY A 118 26.14 -4.80 -0.67
C GLY A 118 25.13 -4.48 -1.76
N ASP A 119 23.96 -5.11 -1.75
CA ASP A 119 22.86 -4.78 -2.66
C ASP A 119 22.28 -3.40 -2.35
N ILE A 120 21.68 -2.75 -3.35
CA ILE A 120 21.01 -1.47 -3.16
C ILE A 120 19.51 -1.70 -3.12
N VAL A 121 18.86 -1.07 -2.14
CA VAL A 121 17.42 -1.05 -2.00
C VAL A 121 16.91 0.39 -2.04
N VAL A 122 15.74 0.55 -2.61
CA VAL A 122 14.98 1.79 -2.65
C VAL A 122 13.73 1.59 -1.82
N GLY A 123 13.47 2.50 -0.89
CA GLY A 123 12.33 2.43 0.00
C GLY A 123 11.79 3.80 0.38
N ARG A 124 10.61 3.83 0.96
CA ARG A 124 9.96 5.04 1.47
C ARG A 124 10.05 5.08 2.99
N ILE A 125 10.38 6.23 3.57
CA ILE A 125 10.39 6.40 5.02
C ILE A 125 8.96 6.27 5.56
N ASN A 126 8.75 5.30 6.42
CA ASN A 126 7.47 5.08 7.10
C ASN A 126 7.46 5.74 8.48
N ASN A 127 8.54 5.58 9.25
CA ASN A 127 8.60 6.09 10.62
C ASN A 127 10.03 6.50 10.99
N ILE A 128 10.18 7.62 11.70
CA ILE A 128 11.47 8.13 12.20
C ILE A 128 11.46 8.08 13.73
N ARG A 129 12.49 7.49 14.32
CA ARG A 129 12.71 7.37 15.77
C ARG A 129 14.09 7.89 16.15
N GLU A 130 14.34 8.07 17.44
CA GLU A 130 15.61 8.60 17.97
C GLU A 130 16.85 7.76 17.56
N TYR A 131 16.68 6.45 17.35
CA TYR A 131 17.78 5.55 16.98
C TYR A 131 17.92 5.31 15.47
N GLY A 132 17.07 5.90 14.64
CA GLY A 132 17.02 5.62 13.20
C GLY A 132 15.61 5.69 12.62
N PHE A 133 15.49 5.36 11.34
CA PHE A 133 14.21 5.34 10.65
C PHE A 133 13.93 3.99 9.99
N PHE A 134 12.64 3.70 9.86
CA PHE A 134 12.11 2.51 9.18
C PHE A 134 11.70 2.89 7.76
N LEU A 135 12.16 2.07 6.81
CA LEU A 135 11.81 2.14 5.41
C LEU A 135 10.87 1.00 5.06
N THR A 136 9.83 1.29 4.29
CA THR A 136 9.12 0.27 3.51
C THR A 136 9.85 0.12 2.18
N LEU A 137 10.35 -1.07 1.88
CA LEU A 137 11.10 -1.32 0.65
C LEU A 137 10.16 -1.39 -0.55
N LEU A 138 10.54 -0.73 -1.64
CA LEU A 138 9.75 -0.62 -2.87
C LEU A 138 10.41 -1.42 -3.98
N SER A 139 11.70 -1.23 -4.19
CA SER A 139 12.45 -1.93 -5.24
C SER A 139 13.89 -2.19 -4.83
N THR A 140 14.49 -3.19 -5.47
CA THR A 140 15.94 -3.39 -5.48
C THR A 140 16.53 -2.65 -6.69
N ALA A 141 17.67 -2.02 -6.49
CA ALA A 141 18.40 -1.26 -7.51
C ALA A 141 19.83 -1.82 -7.64
N GLY A 142 20.43 -1.70 -8.82
CA GLY A 142 21.77 -2.25 -9.09
C GLY A 142 21.73 -3.69 -9.58
N GLY A 143 22.32 -4.61 -8.81
CA GLY A 143 22.59 -6.00 -9.24
C GLY A 143 21.32 -6.82 -9.52
N LEU A 144 20.45 -6.95 -8.52
CA LEU A 144 19.12 -7.52 -8.71
C LEU A 144 18.13 -6.36 -8.92
N LYS A 145 17.55 -6.25 -10.11
CA LYS A 145 16.48 -5.28 -10.41
C LYS A 145 15.12 -5.97 -10.23
N ARG A 146 14.48 -5.78 -9.09
CA ARG A 146 13.19 -6.41 -8.76
C ARG A 146 12.28 -5.44 -8.01
N ASP A 147 11.00 -5.44 -8.38
CA ASP A 147 9.92 -4.83 -7.60
C ASP A 147 9.55 -5.73 -6.42
N ILE A 148 9.51 -5.13 -5.24
CA ILE A 148 9.28 -5.80 -3.95
C ILE A 148 8.24 -5.07 -3.10
N GLU A 149 7.52 -4.09 -3.67
CA GLU A 149 6.48 -3.33 -2.98
C GLU A 149 5.37 -4.27 -2.47
N ASP A 150 5.03 -5.33 -3.21
CA ASP A 150 3.98 -6.28 -2.85
C ASP A 150 4.32 -7.19 -1.67
N LEU A 151 5.56 -7.18 -1.19
CA LEU A 151 6.03 -8.00 -0.08
C LEU A 151 6.03 -7.27 1.27
N ASP A 152 5.69 -5.97 1.30
CA ASP A 152 5.61 -5.13 2.51
C ASP A 152 6.85 -5.28 3.42
N LEU A 153 8.03 -5.36 2.82
CA LEU A 153 9.26 -5.53 3.58
C LEU A 153 9.66 -4.26 4.30
N SER A 154 10.09 -4.40 5.56
CA SER A 154 10.60 -3.30 6.36
C SER A 154 12.11 -3.41 6.56
N ALA A 155 12.80 -2.28 6.40
CA ALA A 155 14.21 -2.15 6.67
C ALA A 155 14.47 -1.07 7.71
N LEU A 156 15.46 -1.30 8.58
CA LEU A 156 15.90 -0.34 9.59
C LEU A 156 17.22 0.31 9.15
N CYS A 157 17.22 1.64 9.09
CA CYS A 157 18.45 2.42 9.00
C CYS A 157 18.77 2.97 10.39
N HIS A 158 19.83 2.45 11.02
CA HIS A 158 20.26 2.94 12.33
C HIS A 158 20.96 4.31 12.19
N ILE A 159 20.87 5.18 13.19
CA ILE A 159 21.44 6.55 13.15
C ILE A 159 22.96 6.58 12.85
N ARG A 160 23.69 5.55 13.29
CA ARG A 160 25.14 5.36 13.01
C ARG A 160 25.44 5.14 11.52
N GLU A 161 24.47 4.63 10.79
CA GLU A 161 24.58 4.32 9.37
C GLU A 161 24.17 5.49 8.47
N ILE A 162 23.79 6.61 9.07
CA ILE A 162 23.45 7.85 8.39
C ILE A 162 24.69 8.74 8.38
N PRO A 163 25.17 9.21 7.21
CA PRO A 163 26.25 10.18 7.16
C PRO A 163 25.80 11.49 7.81
N SER A 164 26.57 11.97 8.78
CA SER A 164 26.37 13.31 9.36
C SER A 164 26.90 14.34 8.36
N THR A 165 25.99 15.01 7.66
CA THR A 165 26.34 16.14 6.79
C THR A 165 26.14 17.44 7.58
N GLY A 166 27.22 18.13 7.93
CA GLY A 166 27.18 19.50 8.45
C GLY A 166 27.08 19.65 9.97
N SER A 167 27.01 20.91 10.41
CA SER A 167 27.09 21.38 11.81
C SER A 167 25.81 21.19 12.64
N HIS A 168 24.86 20.38 12.17
CA HIS A 168 23.64 20.07 12.93
C HIS A 168 23.89 18.86 13.85
N ASP A 169 23.54 19.00 15.13
CA ASP A 169 23.77 17.99 16.17
C ASP A 169 23.07 16.64 15.88
N ASP A 170 21.96 16.63 15.13
CA ASP A 170 21.18 15.42 14.83
C ASP A 170 21.08 15.10 13.31
N PRO A 171 21.71 14.00 12.85
CA PRO A 171 21.62 13.49 11.47
C PRO A 171 20.20 13.15 11.00
N LEU A 172 19.24 12.91 11.90
CA LEU A 172 17.87 12.54 11.53
C LEU A 172 17.03 13.75 11.08
N SER A 173 17.45 14.97 11.43
CA SER A 173 16.73 16.22 11.13
C SER A 173 16.63 16.56 9.63
N TYR A 174 17.26 15.76 8.78
CA TYR A 174 17.28 15.88 7.32
C TYR A 174 16.17 15.10 6.62
N TYR A 175 15.58 14.13 7.30
CA TYR A 175 14.67 13.17 6.71
C TYR A 175 13.23 13.40 7.18
N GLN A 176 12.27 13.20 6.29
CA GLN A 176 10.84 13.31 6.57
C GLN A 176 10.11 12.02 6.24
N ILE A 177 9.01 11.78 6.95
CA ILE A 177 8.12 10.65 6.64
C ILE A 177 7.60 10.83 5.22
N GLY A 178 7.76 9.79 4.41
CA GLY A 178 7.34 9.76 3.03
C GLY A 178 8.45 10.03 2.02
N ASP A 179 9.64 10.42 2.45
CA ASP A 179 10.80 10.58 1.56
C ASP A 179 11.21 9.24 0.95
N PHE A 180 11.67 9.27 -0.30
CA PHE A 180 12.26 8.11 -0.97
C PHE A 180 13.76 8.08 -0.70
N ILE A 181 14.24 6.94 -0.23
CA ILE A 181 15.64 6.72 0.13
C ILE A 181 16.20 5.56 -0.68
N ARG A 182 17.39 5.78 -1.23
CA ARG A 182 18.27 4.75 -1.77
C ARG A 182 19.35 4.41 -0.75
N ALA A 183 19.39 3.16 -0.30
CA ALA A 183 20.30 2.69 0.74
C ALA A 183 20.96 1.36 0.35
N GLY A 184 22.17 1.13 0.85
CA GLY A 184 22.87 -0.15 0.73
C GLY A 184 22.44 -1.12 1.83
N VAL A 185 22.33 -2.42 1.50
CA VAL A 185 22.02 -3.47 2.46
C VAL A 185 23.28 -3.83 3.24
N LYS A 186 23.27 -3.55 4.54
CA LYS A 186 24.41 -3.81 5.43
C LYS A 186 24.35 -5.19 6.06
N ASP A 187 23.18 -5.56 6.57
CA ASP A 187 22.99 -6.85 7.23
C ASP A 187 21.57 -7.37 7.05
N ILE A 188 21.42 -8.69 7.02
CA ILE A 188 20.16 -9.38 6.78
C ILE A 188 20.07 -10.52 7.79
N ASP A 189 19.14 -10.41 8.73
CA ASP A 189 18.77 -11.51 9.62
C ASP A 189 17.64 -12.30 8.96
N ARG A 190 18.00 -13.45 8.38
CA ARG A 190 17.06 -14.35 7.68
C ARG A 190 16.12 -15.10 8.64
N TYR A 191 16.46 -15.20 9.92
CA TYR A 191 15.64 -15.91 10.92
C TYR A 191 14.61 -14.98 11.55
N GLN A 192 14.99 -13.74 11.85
CA GLN A 192 14.07 -12.72 12.36
C GLN A 192 13.41 -11.89 11.26
N GLU A 193 13.79 -12.13 10.00
CA GLU A 193 13.32 -11.41 8.81
C GLU A 193 13.50 -9.89 8.98
N LYS A 194 14.72 -9.49 9.32
CA LYS A 194 15.09 -8.08 9.53
C LYS A 194 16.19 -7.67 8.57
N ILE A 195 15.96 -6.55 7.89
CA ILE A 195 16.92 -5.96 6.96
C ILE A 195 17.48 -4.70 7.61
N THR A 196 18.80 -4.61 7.71
CA THR A 196 19.51 -3.41 8.16
C THR A 196 20.17 -2.74 6.97
N VAL A 197 19.86 -1.47 6.76
CA VAL A 197 20.39 -0.68 5.65
C VAL A 197 21.33 0.42 6.15
N SER A 198 22.16 0.90 5.24
CA SER A 198 23.14 1.96 5.49
C SER A 198 23.18 2.95 4.33
N LEU A 199 23.42 4.22 4.67
CA LEU A 199 23.59 5.30 3.71
C LEU A 199 25.08 5.61 3.44
N HIS A 200 25.99 4.84 4.05
CA HIS A 200 27.42 4.95 3.75
C HIS A 200 27.76 4.23 2.45
N GLN A 201 28.50 4.89 1.57
CA GLN A 201 28.92 4.29 0.29
C GLN A 201 29.73 3.00 0.47
N ALA A 202 30.45 2.86 1.60
CA ALA A 202 31.21 1.67 1.95
C ALA A 202 30.35 0.41 2.18
N SER A 203 29.02 0.57 2.33
CA SER A 203 28.08 -0.55 2.50
C SER A 203 27.65 -1.19 1.19
N VAL A 204 28.02 -0.61 0.05
CA VAL A 204 27.59 -1.03 -1.30
C VAL A 204 28.69 -1.86 -1.96
N SER A 205 28.30 -2.80 -2.82
CA SER A 205 29.25 -3.60 -3.60
C SER A 205 30.10 -2.73 -4.53
N ARG A 206 31.36 -3.12 -4.78
CA ARG A 206 32.31 -2.37 -5.61
C ARG A 206 31.80 -2.06 -7.03
N SER A 207 30.97 -2.96 -7.58
CA SER A 207 30.34 -2.78 -8.89
C SER A 207 29.32 -1.64 -8.93
N LEU A 208 28.78 -1.24 -7.78
CA LEU A 208 27.69 -0.27 -7.62
C LEU A 208 28.17 1.01 -6.91
N GLU A 209 29.47 1.20 -6.71
CA GLU A 209 30.06 2.38 -6.05
C GLU A 209 29.74 3.71 -6.77
N HIS A 210 29.41 3.66 -8.05
CA HIS A 210 29.01 4.83 -8.85
C HIS A 210 27.61 5.36 -8.47
N ILE A 211 26.78 4.54 -7.83
CA ILE A 211 25.40 4.90 -7.49
C ILE A 211 25.37 5.65 -6.16
N LYS A 212 24.93 6.92 -6.19
CA LYS A 212 24.82 7.76 -4.99
C LYS A 212 23.69 7.28 -4.07
N LEU A 213 23.98 7.11 -2.79
CA LEU A 213 23.01 6.83 -1.73
C LEU A 213 22.42 8.11 -1.13
N GLY A 214 21.23 7.99 -0.53
CA GLY A 214 20.54 9.09 0.16
C GLY A 214 19.11 9.29 -0.33
N VAL A 215 18.58 10.49 -0.08
CA VAL A 215 17.25 10.90 -0.56
C VAL A 215 17.26 11.02 -2.08
N ILE A 216 16.24 10.45 -2.73
CA ILE A 216 16.06 10.48 -4.19
C ILE A 216 14.72 11.11 -4.55
N ALA A 217 14.66 11.77 -5.71
CA ALA A 217 13.40 12.28 -6.24
C ALA A 217 12.57 11.16 -6.88
N ARG A 218 11.26 11.39 -7.06
CA ARG A 218 10.35 10.42 -7.72
C ARG A 218 10.78 10.11 -9.16
N GLU A 219 11.36 11.09 -9.84
CA GLU A 219 11.86 10.96 -11.22
C GLU A 219 13.13 10.12 -11.30
N GLU A 220 13.88 10.03 -10.19
CA GLU A 220 15.12 9.24 -10.07
C GLU A 220 14.87 7.82 -9.56
N LEU A 221 13.59 7.43 -9.40
CA LEU A 221 13.22 6.06 -9.09
C LEU A 221 13.60 5.16 -10.27
N PRO A 222 14.03 3.91 -10.00
CA PRO A 222 14.47 3.00 -11.05
C PRO A 222 13.44 2.89 -12.18
N VAL A 223 13.89 2.84 -13.44
CA VAL A 223 13.00 2.87 -14.62
C VAL A 223 12.00 1.70 -14.63
N HIS A 224 12.42 0.53 -14.13
CA HIS A 224 11.55 -0.64 -13.93
C HIS A 224 10.50 -0.44 -12.83
N TYR A 225 10.75 0.47 -11.90
CA TYR A 225 9.72 0.95 -10.98
C TYR A 225 8.89 1.99 -11.74
N SER A 226 9.44 3.13 -12.15
CA SER A 226 8.69 4.27 -12.68
C SER A 226 7.81 4.01 -13.93
N LYS A 227 8.19 3.09 -14.84
CA LYS A 227 7.40 2.77 -16.05
C LYS A 227 6.19 1.85 -15.82
N LEU A 228 6.04 1.26 -14.64
CA LEU A 228 4.92 0.36 -14.31
C LEU A 228 3.66 1.08 -13.79
N PHE A 229 3.61 2.42 -13.78
CA PHE A 229 2.66 3.17 -12.96
C PHE A 229 1.67 4.05 -13.74
N GLN A 230 0.52 3.46 -14.08
CA GLN A 230 -0.77 4.15 -13.99
C GLN A 230 -1.54 3.56 -12.80
N GLU A 231 -2.28 4.38 -12.05
CA GLU A 231 -3.05 3.95 -10.86
C GLU A 231 -4.11 2.87 -11.17
N ASP A 232 -4.46 2.67 -12.44
CA ASP A 232 -5.37 1.61 -12.90
C ASP A 232 -4.68 0.26 -13.19
N ASP A 233 -3.34 0.23 -13.18
CA ASP A 233 -2.49 -0.87 -13.62
C ASP A 233 -1.82 -1.65 -12.45
N PHE A 234 -2.25 -1.40 -11.21
CA PHE A 234 -1.77 -2.18 -10.07
C PHE A 234 -1.90 -3.68 -10.37
N ALA A 235 -0.81 -4.44 -10.19
CA ALA A 235 -0.84 -5.89 -10.23
C ALA A 235 -1.92 -6.44 -9.28
N SER A 236 -2.22 -5.76 -8.16
CA SER A 236 -3.34 -6.10 -7.29
C SER A 236 -4.72 -5.85 -7.91
N ALA A 237 -4.91 -4.78 -8.70
CA ALA A 237 -6.15 -4.51 -9.42
C ALA A 237 -6.34 -5.46 -10.61
N ILE A 238 -5.28 -5.76 -11.35
CA ILE A 238 -5.30 -6.77 -12.42
C ILE A 238 -5.54 -8.16 -11.84
N ARG A 239 -4.81 -8.55 -10.77
CA ARG A 239 -5.05 -9.82 -10.05
C ARG A 239 -6.46 -9.87 -9.51
N LYS A 240 -6.99 -8.80 -8.91
CA LYS A 240 -8.38 -8.75 -8.44
C LYS A 240 -9.36 -8.96 -9.59
N LYS A 241 -9.19 -8.27 -10.72
CA LYS A 241 -10.01 -8.48 -11.93
C LYS A 241 -9.90 -9.92 -12.46
N GLN A 242 -8.69 -10.49 -12.50
CA GLN A 242 -8.44 -11.86 -12.95
C GLN A 242 -9.04 -12.89 -12.00
N SER A 243 -8.83 -12.76 -10.69
CA SER A 243 -9.43 -13.61 -9.64
C SER A 243 -10.95 -13.53 -9.68
N THR A 244 -11.54 -12.34 -9.78
CA THR A 244 -13.00 -12.19 -9.94
C THR A 244 -13.49 -12.85 -11.24
N SER A 245 -12.76 -12.70 -12.35
CA SER A 245 -13.10 -13.34 -13.63
C SER A 245 -13.03 -14.87 -13.54
N TRP A 246 -12.02 -15.40 -12.86
CA TRP A 246 -11.81 -16.84 -12.71
C TRP A 246 -12.82 -17.45 -11.75
N ALA A 247 -13.09 -16.81 -10.60
CA ALA A 247 -14.15 -17.19 -9.69
C ALA A 247 -15.51 -17.23 -10.41
N LEU A 248 -15.82 -16.21 -11.23
CA LEU A 248 -17.05 -16.19 -12.02
C LEU A 248 -17.11 -17.33 -13.05
N LYS A 249 -15.98 -17.72 -13.64
CA LYS A 249 -15.91 -18.87 -14.55
C LYS A 249 -16.19 -20.18 -13.82
N CYS A 250 -15.64 -20.36 -12.63
CA CYS A 250 -15.95 -21.50 -11.75
C CYS A 250 -17.43 -21.52 -11.35
N VAL A 251 -18.03 -20.38 -11.01
CA VAL A 251 -19.48 -20.30 -10.74
C VAL A 251 -20.30 -20.73 -11.95
N ARG A 252 -19.97 -20.25 -13.15
CA ARG A 252 -20.67 -20.64 -14.38
C ARG A 252 -20.58 -22.14 -14.64
N ALA A 253 -19.38 -22.73 -14.47
CA ALA A 253 -19.20 -24.17 -14.57
C ALA A 253 -20.04 -24.91 -13.51
N GLY A 254 -20.02 -24.46 -12.25
CA GLY A 254 -20.83 -25.05 -11.18
C GLY A 254 -22.33 -25.02 -11.48
N VAL A 255 -22.84 -23.90 -12.01
CA VAL A 255 -24.24 -23.75 -12.43
C VAL A 255 -24.58 -24.71 -13.58
N ASP A 256 -23.68 -24.88 -14.55
CA ASP A 256 -23.89 -25.82 -15.64
C ASP A 256 -23.89 -27.27 -15.13
N HIS A 257 -22.98 -27.64 -14.24
CA HIS A 257 -22.99 -28.97 -13.61
C HIS A 257 -24.27 -29.20 -12.80
N PHE A 258 -24.74 -28.17 -12.08
CA PHE A 258 -25.99 -28.20 -11.33
C PHE A 258 -27.21 -28.46 -12.24
N LYS A 259 -27.30 -27.77 -13.39
CA LYS A 259 -28.37 -27.98 -14.39
C LYS A 259 -28.40 -29.41 -14.93
N HIS A 260 -27.24 -30.07 -15.00
CA HIS A 260 -27.13 -31.47 -15.43
C HIS A 260 -27.27 -32.47 -14.26
N GLY A 261 -27.68 -32.04 -13.06
CA GLY A 261 -27.88 -32.89 -11.90
C GLY A 261 -26.59 -33.36 -11.21
N ARG A 262 -25.42 -32.87 -11.64
CA ARG A 262 -24.12 -33.25 -11.07
C ARG A 262 -23.78 -32.39 -9.85
N HIS A 263 -24.51 -32.64 -8.76
CA HIS A 263 -24.46 -31.82 -7.55
C HIS A 263 -23.11 -31.84 -6.80
N VAL A 264 -22.34 -32.94 -6.89
CA VAL A 264 -21.02 -33.02 -6.24
C VAL A 264 -20.01 -32.14 -6.96
N GLU A 265 -19.98 -32.23 -8.29
CA GLU A 265 -19.08 -31.42 -9.12
C GLU A 265 -19.43 -29.93 -9.03
N ALA A 266 -20.73 -29.59 -9.02
CA ALA A 266 -21.18 -28.23 -8.80
C ALA A 266 -20.69 -27.67 -7.46
N MET A 267 -20.76 -28.46 -6.38
CA MET A 267 -20.25 -28.06 -5.07
C MET A 267 -18.74 -27.78 -5.12
N ASN A 268 -17.97 -28.63 -5.80
CA ASN A 268 -16.52 -28.45 -5.92
C ASN A 268 -16.19 -27.16 -6.68
N GLU A 269 -16.89 -26.85 -7.78
CA GLU A 269 -16.66 -25.60 -8.52
C GLU A 269 -17.07 -24.35 -7.71
N TYR A 270 -18.14 -24.41 -6.92
CA TYR A 270 -18.48 -23.31 -6.02
C TYR A 270 -17.46 -23.12 -4.90
N ASN A 271 -16.91 -24.20 -4.35
CA ASN A 271 -15.85 -24.11 -3.35
C ASN A 271 -14.58 -23.51 -3.94
N LYS A 272 -14.16 -23.93 -5.13
CA LYS A 272 -13.02 -23.31 -5.85
C LYS A 272 -13.23 -21.82 -6.08
N ALA A 273 -14.43 -21.41 -6.50
CA ALA A 273 -14.75 -20.00 -6.69
C ALA A 273 -14.55 -19.18 -5.40
N LEU A 274 -14.91 -19.77 -4.25
CA LEU A 274 -14.78 -19.14 -2.93
C LEU A 274 -13.37 -19.24 -2.31
N GLU A 275 -12.55 -20.19 -2.76
CA GLU A 275 -11.11 -20.20 -2.46
C GLU A 275 -10.39 -19.05 -3.18
N ILE A 276 -10.83 -18.71 -4.39
CA ILE A 276 -10.26 -17.62 -5.21
C ILE A 276 -10.78 -16.25 -4.77
N ASP A 277 -12.08 -16.13 -4.54
CA ASP A 277 -12.77 -14.90 -4.13
C ASP A 277 -13.77 -15.24 -3.02
N THR A 278 -13.31 -15.08 -1.77
CA THR A 278 -14.06 -15.49 -0.57
C THR A 278 -15.41 -14.81 -0.43
N ASN A 279 -15.56 -13.62 -1.01
CA ASN A 279 -16.76 -12.79 -0.88
C ASN A 279 -17.57 -12.77 -2.18
N ASN A 280 -17.35 -13.73 -3.08
CA ASN A 280 -18.07 -13.80 -4.34
C ASN A 280 -19.57 -14.09 -4.11
N VAL A 281 -20.39 -13.06 -4.30
CA VAL A 281 -21.84 -13.09 -4.04
C VAL A 281 -22.54 -14.20 -4.83
N GLU A 282 -22.20 -14.38 -6.10
CA GLU A 282 -22.83 -15.40 -6.96
C GLU A 282 -22.46 -16.82 -6.52
N ALA A 283 -21.20 -17.05 -6.12
CA ALA A 283 -20.77 -18.35 -5.60
C ALA A 283 -21.44 -18.69 -4.27
N LEU A 284 -21.52 -17.73 -3.35
CA LEU A 284 -22.23 -17.90 -2.06
C LEU A 284 -23.71 -18.21 -2.28
N VAL A 285 -24.38 -17.47 -3.17
CA VAL A 285 -25.79 -17.71 -3.49
C VAL A 285 -26.01 -19.08 -4.14
N ALA A 286 -25.17 -19.47 -5.09
CA ALA A 286 -25.29 -20.75 -5.78
C ALA A 286 -25.00 -21.94 -4.84
N ARG A 287 -24.00 -21.80 -3.96
CA ARG A 287 -23.68 -22.80 -2.93
C ARG A 287 -24.76 -22.89 -1.85
N GLY A 288 -25.27 -21.75 -1.39
CA GLY A 288 -26.39 -21.68 -0.46
C GLY A 288 -27.64 -22.37 -1.00
N ALA A 289 -27.99 -22.13 -2.27
CA ALA A 289 -29.10 -22.81 -2.92
C ALA A 289 -28.89 -24.33 -3.02
N LEU A 290 -27.65 -24.77 -3.30
CA LEU A 290 -27.30 -26.18 -3.31
C LEU A 290 -27.40 -26.81 -1.92
N TYR A 291 -27.00 -26.10 -0.86
CA TYR A 291 -27.16 -26.54 0.52
C TYR A 291 -28.63 -26.64 0.93
N ALA A 292 -29.47 -25.68 0.54
CA ALA A 292 -30.91 -25.70 0.79
C ALA A 292 -31.55 -26.93 0.14
N ASN A 293 -31.22 -27.23 -1.12
CA ASN A 293 -31.70 -28.42 -1.82
C ASN A 293 -31.24 -29.75 -1.18
N LYS A 294 -30.09 -29.74 -0.50
CA LYS A 294 -29.58 -30.90 0.26
C LYS A 294 -30.13 -30.98 1.69
N GLY A 295 -31.00 -30.04 2.10
CA GLY A 295 -31.53 -29.96 3.47
C GLY A 295 -30.55 -29.41 4.51
N SER A 296 -29.38 -28.91 4.09
CA SER A 296 -28.38 -28.29 4.98
C SER A 296 -28.74 -26.82 5.27
N ILE A 297 -29.90 -26.61 5.88
CA ILE A 297 -30.55 -25.29 6.02
C ILE A 297 -29.66 -24.24 6.70
N MET A 298 -29.01 -24.58 7.82
CA MET A 298 -28.18 -23.62 8.56
C MET A 298 -26.99 -23.10 7.73
N LYS A 299 -26.36 -23.98 6.93
CA LYS A 299 -25.25 -23.60 6.05
C LYS A 299 -25.75 -22.70 4.91
N ALA A 300 -26.93 -23.00 4.36
CA ALA A 300 -27.56 -22.18 3.33
C ALA A 300 -27.85 -20.76 3.85
N ILE A 301 -28.44 -20.63 5.04
CA ILE A 301 -28.71 -19.33 5.67
C ILE A 301 -27.41 -18.54 5.82
N SER A 302 -26.35 -19.17 6.37
CA SER A 302 -25.05 -18.51 6.55
C SER A 302 -24.45 -18.00 5.23
N ASP A 303 -24.49 -18.80 4.17
CA ASP A 303 -23.98 -18.38 2.85
C ASP A 303 -24.80 -17.21 2.26
N PHE A 304 -26.13 -17.23 2.41
CA PHE A 304 -26.98 -16.13 1.93
C PHE A 304 -26.81 -14.84 2.75
N GLU A 305 -26.58 -14.94 4.06
CA GLU A 305 -26.30 -13.79 4.91
C GLU A 305 -24.99 -13.12 4.51
N LEU A 306 -23.91 -13.90 4.34
CA LEU A 306 -22.63 -13.38 3.86
C LEU A 306 -22.74 -12.72 2.47
N ALA A 307 -23.57 -13.29 1.59
CA ALA A 307 -23.84 -12.70 0.28
C ALA A 307 -24.56 -11.33 0.40
N LEU A 308 -25.50 -11.19 1.33
CA LEU A 308 -26.22 -9.95 1.58
C LEU A 308 -25.42 -8.91 2.36
N GLU A 309 -24.45 -9.32 3.18
CA GLU A 309 -23.48 -8.40 3.79
C GLU A 309 -22.64 -7.70 2.71
N SER A 310 -22.23 -8.44 1.68
CA SER A 310 -21.47 -7.91 0.54
C SER A 310 -22.35 -7.17 -0.48
N SER A 311 -23.60 -7.58 -0.66
CA SER A 311 -24.54 -6.97 -1.60
C SER A 311 -25.97 -6.96 -1.03
N PRO A 312 -26.32 -5.91 -0.25
CA PRO A 312 -27.60 -5.84 0.47
C PRO A 312 -28.83 -5.89 -0.42
N ASP A 313 -28.74 -5.53 -1.70
CA ASP A 313 -29.86 -5.51 -2.64
C ASP A 313 -29.87 -6.69 -3.62
N HIS A 314 -29.09 -7.73 -3.35
CA HIS A 314 -29.04 -8.91 -4.21
C HIS A 314 -30.37 -9.68 -4.20
N ARG A 315 -31.17 -9.53 -5.27
CA ARG A 315 -32.54 -10.05 -5.38
C ARG A 315 -32.63 -11.56 -5.15
N ASN A 316 -31.74 -12.35 -5.74
CA ASN A 316 -31.76 -13.80 -5.60
C ASN A 316 -31.39 -14.24 -4.17
N ALA A 317 -30.45 -13.53 -3.52
CA ALA A 317 -30.05 -13.85 -2.16
C ALA A 317 -31.19 -13.60 -1.18
N LYS A 318 -31.87 -12.44 -1.28
CA LYS A 318 -33.07 -12.14 -0.46
C LYS A 318 -34.16 -13.19 -0.66
N LYS A 319 -34.46 -13.53 -1.92
CA LYS A 319 -35.49 -14.53 -2.26
C LYS A 319 -35.16 -15.91 -1.68
N TYR A 320 -33.95 -16.42 -1.91
CA TYR A 320 -33.57 -17.75 -1.42
C TYR A 320 -33.42 -17.78 0.11
N LEU A 321 -32.93 -16.71 0.72
CA LEU A 321 -32.89 -16.59 2.18
C LEU A 321 -34.31 -16.60 2.77
N CYS A 322 -35.23 -15.82 2.21
CA CYS A 322 -36.63 -15.80 2.64
C CYS A 322 -37.26 -17.20 2.59
N GLN A 323 -37.09 -17.92 1.47
CA GLN A 323 -37.57 -19.30 1.33
C GLN A 323 -36.92 -20.25 2.34
N THR A 324 -35.61 -20.12 2.55
CA THR A 324 -34.85 -20.98 3.48
C THR A 324 -35.21 -20.71 4.94
N LEU A 325 -35.51 -19.46 5.30
CA LEU A 325 -36.00 -19.08 6.63
C LEU A 325 -37.41 -19.61 6.88
N VAL A 326 -38.28 -19.57 5.87
CA VAL A 326 -39.63 -20.15 5.96
C VAL A 326 -39.54 -21.67 6.17
N GLU A 327 -38.70 -22.36 5.40
CA GLU A 327 -38.47 -23.79 5.57
C GLU A 327 -37.92 -24.12 6.96
N ARG A 328 -36.99 -23.29 7.47
CA ARG A 328 -36.47 -23.43 8.83
C ARG A 328 -37.54 -23.20 9.90
N GLY A 329 -38.43 -22.22 9.67
CA GLY A 329 -39.58 -21.94 10.53
C GLY A 329 -40.50 -23.15 10.64
N LYS A 330 -40.86 -23.76 9.51
CA LYS A 330 -41.68 -24.99 9.46
C LYS A 330 -41.04 -26.14 10.24
N GLN A 331 -39.73 -26.36 10.09
CA GLN A 331 -39.02 -27.36 10.89
C GLN A 331 -39.02 -27.08 12.41
N LEU A 332 -39.08 -25.81 12.82
CA LEU A 332 -39.13 -25.42 14.22
C LEU A 332 -40.56 -25.50 14.79
N GLU A 333 -41.58 -25.27 13.96
CA GLU A 333 -42.98 -25.56 14.30
C GLU A 333 -43.17 -27.04 14.60
N GLU A 334 -42.63 -27.93 13.76
CA GLU A 334 -42.63 -29.38 14.00
C GLU A 334 -41.91 -29.77 15.30
N GLN A 335 -40.98 -28.94 15.76
CA GLN A 335 -40.27 -29.09 17.04
C GLN A 335 -40.96 -28.37 18.21
N GLU A 336 -42.16 -27.82 18.02
CA GLU A 336 -42.93 -27.05 18.99
C GLU A 336 -42.23 -25.77 19.50
N LYS A 337 -41.21 -25.27 18.78
CA LYS A 337 -40.46 -24.06 19.14
C LYS A 337 -41.06 -22.81 18.50
N LEU A 338 -42.33 -22.56 18.81
CA LEU A 338 -43.18 -21.55 18.16
C LEU A 338 -42.60 -20.13 18.20
N VAL A 339 -42.06 -19.69 19.34
CA VAL A 339 -41.48 -18.34 19.49
C VAL A 339 -40.28 -18.12 18.56
N THR A 340 -39.43 -19.14 18.40
CA THR A 340 -38.27 -19.04 17.49
C THR A 340 -38.70 -19.08 16.02
N ALA A 341 -39.73 -19.86 15.69
CA ALA A 341 -40.31 -19.91 14.35
C ALA A 341 -40.96 -18.56 13.97
N GLU A 342 -41.70 -17.95 14.91
CA GLU A 342 -42.28 -16.60 14.75
C GLU A 342 -41.21 -15.56 14.40
N GLY A 343 -40.07 -15.57 15.11
CA GLY A 343 -38.95 -14.69 14.84
C GLY A 343 -38.36 -14.87 13.44
N LEU A 344 -38.28 -16.11 12.95
CA LEU A 344 -37.79 -16.39 11.59
C LEU A 344 -38.76 -15.92 10.51
N TYR A 345 -40.07 -16.07 10.71
CA TYR A 345 -41.05 -15.58 9.73
C TYR A 345 -41.12 -14.06 9.66
N ARG A 346 -41.05 -13.36 10.80
CA ARG A 346 -40.91 -11.90 10.81
C ARG A 346 -39.68 -11.45 10.03
N ARG A 347 -38.56 -12.15 10.23
CA ARG A 347 -37.33 -11.89 9.49
C ARG A 347 -37.48 -12.19 7.99
N ALA A 348 -38.16 -13.27 7.63
CA ALA A 348 -38.44 -13.61 6.23
C ALA A 348 -39.30 -12.51 5.55
N LEU A 349 -40.31 -11.98 6.24
CA LEU A 349 -41.13 -10.87 5.76
C LEU A 349 -40.30 -9.59 5.61
N SER A 350 -39.41 -9.25 6.55
CA SER A 350 -38.54 -8.08 6.38
C SER A 350 -37.63 -8.12 5.14
N LEU A 351 -37.40 -9.31 4.56
CA LEU A 351 -36.64 -9.49 3.32
C LEU A 351 -37.52 -9.45 2.07
N ASP A 352 -38.73 -9.99 2.17
CA ASP A 352 -39.75 -10.00 1.13
C ASP A 352 -41.15 -9.92 1.76
N ASP A 353 -41.67 -8.69 1.87
CA ASP A 353 -42.97 -8.41 2.46
C ASP A 353 -44.12 -9.05 1.68
N THR A 354 -43.88 -9.43 0.42
CA THR A 354 -44.91 -9.98 -0.47
C THR A 354 -45.01 -11.50 -0.44
N ASN A 355 -44.16 -12.19 0.34
CA ASN A 355 -44.16 -13.65 0.37
C ASN A 355 -45.39 -14.21 1.11
N PRO A 356 -46.35 -14.85 0.40
CA PRO A 356 -47.59 -15.32 1.02
C PRO A 356 -47.37 -16.46 2.02
N GLU A 357 -46.38 -17.32 1.77
CA GLU A 357 -46.11 -18.45 2.67
C GLU A 357 -45.65 -17.98 4.06
N ALA A 358 -44.84 -16.92 4.11
CA ALA A 358 -44.36 -16.36 5.36
C ALA A 358 -45.50 -15.64 6.13
N GLN A 359 -46.40 -14.96 5.43
CA GLN A 359 -47.56 -14.30 6.03
C GLN A 359 -48.55 -15.33 6.61
N ASP A 360 -48.88 -16.35 5.84
CA ASP A 360 -49.79 -17.42 6.26
C ASP A 360 -49.24 -18.19 7.46
N ALA A 361 -47.93 -18.52 7.44
CA ALA A 361 -47.29 -19.22 8.55
C ALA A 361 -47.23 -18.34 9.81
N LEU A 362 -46.93 -17.05 9.67
CA LEU A 362 -46.93 -16.12 10.80
C LEU A 362 -48.32 -15.98 11.43
N HIS A 363 -49.37 -15.81 10.62
CA HIS A 363 -50.75 -15.71 11.12
C HIS A 363 -51.16 -16.97 11.91
N LYS A 364 -50.85 -18.15 11.38
CA LYS A 364 -51.11 -19.43 12.06
C LYS A 364 -50.39 -19.51 13.41
N ILE A 365 -49.11 -19.16 13.45
CA ILE A 365 -48.34 -19.16 14.70
C ILE A 365 -48.93 -18.17 15.70
N THR A 366 -49.23 -16.94 15.28
CA THR A 366 -49.75 -15.92 16.21
C THR A 366 -51.09 -16.32 16.81
N ASP A 367 -51.96 -16.96 16.04
CA ASP A 367 -53.22 -17.50 16.54
C ASP A 367 -52.98 -18.63 17.55
N THR A 368 -52.07 -19.56 17.24
CA THR A 368 -51.77 -20.66 18.16
C THR A 368 -51.16 -20.17 19.48
N ILE A 369 -50.29 -19.16 19.45
CA ILE A 369 -49.67 -18.58 20.65
C ILE A 369 -50.69 -17.79 21.49
N GLN A 370 -51.69 -17.15 20.87
CA GLN A 370 -52.73 -16.42 21.61
C GLN A 370 -53.76 -17.33 22.28
N VAL A 371 -53.91 -18.56 21.79
CA VAL A 371 -54.89 -19.55 22.28
C VAL A 371 -54.27 -20.54 23.29
N SER A 372 -52.94 -20.70 23.28
CA SER A 372 -52.15 -21.48 24.25
C SER A 372 -51.80 -20.68 25.51
#